data_AF-A0A6G2U231-F1
#
_entry.id   AF-A0A6G2U231-F1
#
_cell.length_a   1.000
_cell.length_b   1.000
_cell.length_c   1.000
_cell.angle_alpha   90.00
_cell.angle_beta   90.00
_cell.angle_gamma   90.00
#
_symmetry.space_group_name_H-M   'P 1'
#
loop_
_entity.id
_entity.type
_entity.pdbx_description
1 polymer ?
#
loop_
_entity_poly.entity_id
_entity_poly.type
_entity_poly.pdbx_seq_one_letter_code
_entity_poly.pdbx_strand_id
1 'polypeptide(L)'
;FTWNVLLTGVLVLLAFPVLAAALFALEADRKFGAHVFDAANGGALLWQHLFWFFGHPEVYIIALPFFGIISEVIPVFSRKPMFGYIGLIAATISIAGLSVTVWAHHMYVTGGVLLPFFSFMTFLIAVPTG
;
A
#
# COMPACT_ATOMS: atom_id res chain seq x y z
N PHE A 1 -11.88 -9.24 12.55
CA PHE A 1 -11.52 -7.80 12.66
C PHE A 1 -10.10 -7.52 13.18
N THR A 2 -9.72 -7.95 14.39
CA THR A 2 -8.46 -7.52 15.05
C THR A 2 -7.18 -7.81 14.25
N TRP A 3 -7.10 -8.95 13.56
CA TRP A 3 -5.99 -9.25 12.64
C TRP A 3 -5.81 -8.20 11.54
N ASN A 4 -6.90 -7.68 10.98
CA ASN A 4 -6.84 -6.64 9.98
C ASN A 4 -6.34 -5.34 10.59
N VAL A 5 -6.84 -4.95 11.77
CA VAL A 5 -6.36 -3.74 12.48
C VAL A 5 -4.88 -3.84 12.81
N LEU A 6 -4.39 -5.01 13.26
CA LEU A 6 -2.97 -5.24 13.52
C LEU A 6 -2.13 -4.97 12.26
N LEU A 7 -2.50 -5.56 11.12
CA LEU A 7 -1.76 -5.41 9.87
C LEU A 7 -1.90 -4.01 9.27
N THR A 8 -3.07 -3.37 9.41
CA THR A 8 -3.24 -1.95 9.11
C THR A 8 -2.25 -1.10 9.91
N GLY A 9 -2.08 -1.37 11.21
CA GLY A 9 -1.08 -0.69 12.05
C GLY A 9 0.35 -0.84 11.53
N VAL A 10 0.72 -2.06 11.09
CA VAL A 10 2.03 -2.30 10.45
C VAL A 10 2.18 -1.49 9.17
N LEU A 11 1.18 -1.48 8.30
CA LEU A 11 1.22 -0.70 7.06
C LEU A 11 1.31 0.81 7.32
N VAL A 12 0.59 1.33 8.32
CA VAL A 12 0.67 2.74 8.72
C VAL A 12 2.11 3.11 9.10
N LEU A 13 2.78 2.27 9.90
CA LEU A 13 4.17 2.50 10.31
C LEU A 13 5.15 2.44 9.14
N LEU A 14 4.85 1.70 8.08
CA LEU A 14 5.70 1.63 6.88
C LEU A 14 5.44 2.78 5.89
N ALA A 15 4.18 3.15 5.67
CA ALA A 15 3.77 4.04 4.60
C ALA A 15 3.82 5.54 4.98
N PHE A 16 3.29 5.90 6.15
CA PHE A 16 3.14 7.31 6.52
C PHE A 16 4.46 8.05 6.76
N PRO A 17 5.52 7.42 7.32
CA PRO A 17 6.82 8.08 7.42
C PRO A 17 7.40 8.47 6.06
N VAL A 18 7.16 7.67 5.01
CA VAL A 18 7.62 7.99 3.65
C VAL A 18 6.89 9.21 3.10
N LEU A 19 5.57 9.31 3.31
CA LEU A 19 4.82 10.51 2.95
C LEU A 19 5.33 11.74 3.71
N ALA A 20 5.53 11.63 5.03
CA ALA A 20 6.03 12.73 5.84
C ALA A 20 7.40 13.21 5.32
N ALA A 21 8.33 12.29 5.05
CA ALA A 21 9.63 12.62 4.49
C ALA A 21 9.52 13.30 3.11
N ALA A 22 8.68 12.78 2.22
CA ALA A 22 8.45 13.38 0.90
C ALA A 22 7.87 14.80 1.01
N LEU A 23 6.92 15.03 1.92
CA LEU A 23 6.34 16.35 2.14
C LEU A 23 7.31 17.34 2.78
N PHE A 24 8.16 16.91 3.72
CA PHE A 24 9.21 17.77 4.27
C PHE A 24 10.25 18.15 3.21
N ALA A 25 10.66 17.21 2.36
CA ALA A 25 11.54 17.51 1.24
C ALA A 25 10.88 18.47 0.24
N LEU A 26 9.57 18.32 -0.02
CA LEU A 26 8.83 19.19 -0.93
C LEU A 26 8.71 20.61 -0.35
N GLU A 27 8.45 20.73 0.95
CA GLU A 27 8.43 22.04 1.62
C GLU A 27 9.82 22.68 1.59
N ALA A 28 10.89 21.88 1.72
CA ALA A 28 12.27 22.36 1.59
C ALA A 28 12.57 22.95 0.20
N ASP A 29 12.17 22.26 -0.87
CA ASP A 29 12.30 22.79 -2.23
C ASP A 29 11.49 24.07 -2.41
N ARG A 30 10.28 24.13 -1.84
CA ARG A 30 9.36 25.26 -2.02
C ARG A 30 9.70 26.51 -1.20
N LYS A 31 10.29 26.36 -0.01
CA LYS A 31 10.51 27.47 0.94
C LYS A 31 11.95 27.78 1.24
N PHE A 32 12.84 26.79 1.15
CA PHE A 32 14.21 26.90 1.63
C PHE A 32 15.24 26.77 0.50
N GLY A 33 14.80 26.66 -0.76
CA GLY A 33 15.68 26.58 -1.91
C GLY A 33 16.47 25.27 -1.99
N ALA A 34 15.91 24.18 -1.44
CA ALA A 34 16.43 22.85 -1.71
C ALA A 34 16.12 22.43 -3.16
N HIS A 35 16.78 21.39 -3.63
CA HIS A 35 16.71 20.90 -5.02
C HIS A 35 16.47 19.38 -5.07
N VAL A 36 15.70 18.84 -4.12
CA VAL A 36 15.47 17.39 -3.98
C VAL A 36 14.65 16.84 -5.16
N PHE A 37 13.58 17.54 -5.54
CA PHE A 37 12.66 17.15 -6.59
C PHE A 37 12.87 17.91 -7.92
N ASP A 38 14.03 18.54 -8.09
CA ASP A 38 14.41 19.16 -9.36
C ASP A 38 14.45 18.16 -10.51
N ALA A 39 13.92 18.56 -11.67
CA ALA A 39 13.86 17.69 -12.85
C ALA A 39 15.26 17.24 -13.31
N ALA A 40 16.27 18.12 -13.22
CA ALA A 40 17.66 17.80 -13.54
C ALA A 40 18.27 16.71 -12.64
N ASN A 41 17.71 16.52 -11.44
CA ASN A 41 18.13 15.51 -10.46
C ASN A 41 17.26 14.23 -10.53
N GLY A 42 16.38 14.11 -11.52
CA GLY A 42 15.41 13.01 -11.61
C GLY A 42 14.23 13.15 -10.64
N GLY A 43 14.02 14.34 -10.10
CA GLY A 43 13.08 14.61 -9.02
C GLY A 43 11.62 14.26 -9.30
N ALA A 44 11.19 14.36 -10.56
CA ALA A 44 9.83 13.96 -10.95
C ALA A 44 9.56 12.46 -10.75
N LEU A 45 10.55 11.59 -11.01
CA LEU A 45 10.44 10.15 -10.73
C LEU A 45 10.66 9.85 -9.25
N LEU A 46 11.57 10.57 -8.59
CA LEU A 46 11.78 10.44 -7.14
C LEU A 46 10.48 10.72 -6.37
N TRP A 47 9.80 11.82 -6.68
CA TRP A 47 8.48 12.12 -6.11
C TRP A 47 7.48 11.00 -6.35
N GLN A 48 7.37 10.51 -7.58
CA GLN A 48 6.43 9.44 -7.91
C GLN A 48 6.73 8.14 -7.14
N HIS A 49 8.00 7.73 -7.04
CA HIS A 49 8.35 6.55 -6.27
C HIS A 49 8.01 6.71 -4.79
N LEU A 50 8.35 7.84 -4.16
CA LEU A 50 8.07 8.07 -2.74
C LEU A 50 6.56 8.20 -2.48
N PHE A 51 5.87 9.00 -3.29
CA PHE A 51 4.44 9.24 -3.14
C PHE A 51 3.65 7.96 -3.36
N TRP A 52 3.94 7.19 -4.40
CA TRP A 52 3.20 5.94 -4.65
C TRP A 52 3.59 4.83 -3.68
N PHE A 53 4.84 4.78 -3.19
CA PHE A 53 5.23 3.86 -2.12
C PHE A 53 4.39 4.09 -0.86
N PHE A 54 4.00 5.33 -0.56
CA PHE A 54 2.95 5.62 0.41
C PHE A 54 1.55 5.25 -0.11
N GLY A 55 1.18 5.75 -1.29
CA GLY A 55 -0.19 5.77 -1.77
C GLY A 55 -0.79 4.38 -1.99
N HIS A 56 0.01 3.40 -2.40
CA HIS A 56 -0.52 2.06 -2.63
C HIS A 56 -0.76 1.26 -1.33
N PRO A 57 0.16 1.20 -0.35
CA PRO A 57 -0.17 0.72 0.97
C PRO A 57 -1.34 1.46 1.62
N GLU A 58 -1.50 2.77 1.38
CA GLU A 58 -2.60 3.56 1.94
C GLU A 58 -3.98 3.07 1.50
N VAL A 59 -4.16 2.67 0.23
CA VAL A 59 -5.44 2.09 -0.20
C VAL A 59 -5.76 0.78 0.53
N TYR A 60 -4.74 0.01 0.96
CA TYR A 60 -4.92 -1.18 1.80
C TYR A 60 -5.09 -0.87 3.29
N ILE A 61 -4.49 0.22 3.78
CA ILE A 61 -4.78 0.76 5.13
C ILE A 61 -6.26 1.10 5.23
N ILE A 62 -6.86 1.66 4.16
CA ILE A 62 -8.29 1.89 4.06
C ILE A 62 -9.05 0.56 3.96
N ALA A 63 -8.67 -0.34 3.06
CA ALA A 63 -9.47 -1.54 2.76
C ALA A 63 -9.51 -2.59 3.87
N LEU A 64 -8.37 -2.92 4.49
CA LEU A 64 -8.26 -4.05 5.43
C LEU A 64 -9.20 -3.95 6.64
N PRO A 65 -9.36 -2.80 7.33
CA PRO A 65 -10.32 -2.69 8.42
C PRO A 65 -11.76 -3.01 7.99
N PHE A 66 -12.16 -2.62 6.78
CA PHE A 66 -13.49 -2.95 6.26
C PHE A 66 -13.64 -4.43 5.92
N PHE A 67 -12.60 -5.08 5.39
CA PHE A 67 -12.60 -6.56 5.29
C PHE A 67 -12.76 -7.19 6.67
N GLY A 68 -12.08 -6.64 7.67
CA GLY A 68 -12.23 -7.00 9.07
C GLY A 68 -13.67 -6.87 9.58
N ILE A 69 -14.36 -5.76 9.29
CA ILE A 69 -15.75 -5.53 9.70
C ILE A 69 -16.69 -6.54 9.02
N ILE A 70 -16.56 -6.71 7.71
CA ILE A 70 -17.38 -7.67 6.94
C ILE A 70 -17.18 -9.10 7.46
N SER A 71 -15.95 -9.48 7.83
CA SER A 71 -15.65 -10.80 8.39
C SER A 71 -16.31 -11.07 9.75
N GLU A 72 -16.70 -10.04 10.51
CA GLU A 72 -17.46 -10.18 11.76
C GLU A 72 -18.97 -10.22 11.50
N VAL A 73 -19.45 -9.48 10.50
CA VAL A 73 -20.88 -9.40 10.15
C VAL A 73 -21.37 -10.72 9.56
N ILE A 74 -20.64 -11.29 8.59
CA ILE A 74 -21.08 -12.48 7.85
C ILE A 74 -21.41 -13.68 8.77
N PRO A 75 -20.55 -14.11 9.73
CA PRO A 75 -20.83 -15.24 10.60
C PRO A 75 -22.11 -15.06 11.43
N VAL A 76 -22.32 -13.84 11.93
CA VAL A 76 -23.47 -13.51 12.79
C VAL A 76 -24.77 -13.68 12.01
N PHE A 77 -24.87 -13.06 10.83
CA PHE A 77 -26.10 -13.08 10.05
C PHE A 77 -26.30 -14.38 9.25
N SER A 78 -25.23 -15.13 8.97
CA SER A 78 -25.32 -16.48 8.39
C SER A 78 -25.47 -17.59 9.42
N ARG A 79 -25.38 -17.27 10.72
CA ARG A 79 -25.49 -18.20 11.86
C ARG A 79 -24.57 -19.42 11.75
N LYS A 80 -23.37 -19.21 11.18
CA LYS A 80 -22.34 -20.23 11.06
C LYS A 80 -20.96 -19.62 11.29
N PRO A 81 -19.95 -20.43 11.69
CA PRO A 81 -18.58 -19.95 11.79
C PRO A 81 -18.06 -19.38 10.47
N MET A 82 -17.05 -18.51 10.56
CA MET A 82 -16.35 -18.00 9.38
C MET A 82 -15.65 -19.16 8.65
N PHE A 83 -15.94 -19.30 7.36
CA PHE A 83 -15.31 -20.30 6.52
C PHE A 83 -13.83 -19.93 6.29
N GLY A 84 -12.93 -20.91 6.44
CA GLY A 84 -11.53 -20.72 6.10
C GLY A 84 -10.81 -19.67 6.96
N TYR A 85 -11.14 -19.53 8.24
CA TYR A 85 -10.58 -18.50 9.14
C TYR A 85 -9.04 -18.36 9.06
N ILE A 86 -8.30 -19.48 9.11
CA ILE A 86 -6.83 -19.47 8.98
C ILE A 86 -6.39 -19.02 7.58
N GLY A 87 -7.12 -19.42 6.55
CA GLY A 87 -6.90 -18.96 5.17
C GLY A 87 -7.09 -17.45 5.04
N LEU A 88 -8.12 -16.88 5.66
CA LEU A 88 -8.35 -15.43 5.68
C LEU A 88 -7.22 -14.68 6.40
N ILE A 89 -6.70 -15.21 7.50
CA ILE A 89 -5.53 -14.63 8.18
C ILE A 89 -4.31 -14.64 7.25
N ALA A 90 -4.00 -15.79 6.63
CA ALA A 90 -2.87 -15.92 5.71
C ALA A 90 -3.01 -15.02 4.47
N ALA A 91 -4.23 -14.89 3.95
CA ALA A 91 -4.57 -13.96 2.88
C ALA A 91 -4.30 -12.51 3.29
N THR A 92 -4.77 -12.10 4.47
CA THR A 92 -4.57 -10.74 4.98
C THR A 92 -3.08 -10.42 5.18
N ILE A 93 -2.30 -11.37 5.72
CA ILE A 93 -0.84 -11.23 5.86
C ILE A 93 -0.18 -11.07 4.48
N SER A 94 -0.57 -11.90 3.50
CA SER A 94 -0.05 -11.83 2.14
C SER A 94 -0.38 -10.50 1.46
N ILE A 95 -1.62 -10.00 1.60
CA ILE A 95 -2.03 -8.70 1.07
C ILE A 95 -1.19 -7.58 1.69
N ALA A 96 -1.05 -7.57 3.02
CA ALA A 96 -0.25 -6.55 3.70
C ALA A 96 1.21 -6.57 3.23
N GLY A 97 1.83 -7.75 3.17
CA GLY A 97 3.21 -7.90 2.68
C GLY A 97 3.39 -7.49 1.22
N LEU A 98 2.45 -7.85 0.33
CA LEU A 98 2.52 -7.51 -1.08
C LEU A 98 2.22 -6.02 -1.34
N SER A 99 1.37 -5.38 -0.53
CA SER A 99 0.96 -3.98 -0.74
C SER A 99 2.13 -2.99 -0.76
N VAL A 100 3.22 -3.28 -0.04
CA VAL A 100 4.44 -2.44 -0.03
C VAL A 100 5.40 -2.75 -1.20
N THR A 101 5.06 -3.70 -2.08
CA THR A 101 5.93 -4.16 -3.19
C THR A 101 5.40 -3.83 -4.58
N VAL A 102 4.21 -3.25 -4.70
CA VAL A 102 3.49 -3.08 -5.99
C VAL A 102 3.27 -1.62 -6.40
N TRP A 103 3.75 -0.66 -5.61
CA TRP A 103 3.41 0.75 -5.75
C TRP A 103 3.63 1.34 -7.14
N ALA A 104 4.66 0.88 -7.86
CA ALA A 104 5.04 1.48 -9.13
C ALA A 104 4.13 1.06 -10.29
N HIS A 105 3.07 0.28 -10.03
CA HIS A 105 1.98 0.07 -10.99
C HIS A 105 1.22 1.36 -11.36
N HIS A 106 1.30 2.40 -10.53
CA HIS A 106 0.77 3.73 -10.82
C HIS A 106 1.64 4.51 -11.82
N MET A 107 2.79 3.97 -12.21
CA MET A 107 3.83 4.64 -12.98
C MET A 107 4.10 3.96 -14.33
N TYR A 108 3.23 3.05 -14.80
CA TYR A 108 3.48 2.23 -15.99
C TYR A 108 3.83 3.02 -17.27
N VAL A 109 3.25 4.21 -17.44
CA VAL A 109 3.45 5.03 -18.64
C VAL A 109 4.65 5.97 -18.55
N THR A 110 5.38 5.95 -17.44
CA THR A 110 6.51 6.87 -17.20
C THR A 110 7.80 6.43 -17.88
N GLY A 111 7.93 5.15 -18.23
CA GLY A 111 9.20 4.55 -18.68
C GLY A 111 10.27 4.41 -17.59
N GLY A 112 9.98 4.78 -16.33
CA GLY A 112 10.94 4.82 -15.22
C GLY A 112 10.87 3.63 -14.26
N VAL A 113 10.24 2.51 -14.65
CA VAL A 113 9.98 1.38 -13.74
C VAL A 113 10.31 0.03 -14.38
N LEU A 114 10.64 -0.95 -13.54
CA LEU A 114 10.82 -2.35 -13.97
C LEU A 114 9.46 -2.99 -14.25
N LEU A 115 8.91 -2.73 -15.44
CA LEU A 115 7.54 -3.06 -15.81
C LEU A 115 7.15 -4.54 -15.53
N PRO A 116 7.94 -5.56 -15.94
CA PRO A 116 7.54 -6.96 -15.71
C PRO A 116 7.40 -7.33 -14.24
N PHE A 117 8.25 -6.77 -13.36
CA PHE A 117 8.19 -7.02 -11.92
C PHE A 117 6.91 -6.46 -11.31
N PHE A 118 6.64 -5.16 -11.53
CA PHE A 118 5.48 -4.51 -10.94
C PHE A 118 4.17 -5.04 -11.52
N SER A 119 4.13 -5.42 -12.80
CA SER A 119 2.97 -6.11 -13.38
C SER A 119 2.72 -7.46 -12.71
N PHE A 120 3.74 -8.30 -12.59
CA PHE A 120 3.59 -9.62 -11.95
C PHE A 120 3.13 -9.51 -10.49
N MET A 121 3.78 -8.66 -9.70
CA MET A 121 3.44 -8.49 -8.28
C MET A 121 2.02 -7.93 -8.09
N THR A 122 1.56 -7.07 -9.00
CA THR A 122 0.19 -6.53 -8.98
C THR A 122 -0.85 -7.60 -9.29
N PHE A 123 -0.55 -8.54 -10.19
CA PHE A 123 -1.42 -9.72 -10.37
C PHE A 123 -1.36 -10.65 -9.16
N LEU A 124 -0.19 -10.81 -8.54
CA LEU A 124 -0.01 -11.69 -7.39
C LEU A 124 -0.84 -11.24 -6.18
N ILE A 125 -0.95 -9.94 -5.89
CA ILE A 125 -1.76 -9.42 -4.78
C ILE A 125 -3.28 -9.61 -4.99
N ALA A 126 -3.72 -9.79 -6.24
CA ALA A 126 -5.12 -10.12 -6.52
C ALA A 126 -5.49 -11.53 -6.03
N VAL A 127 -4.54 -12.48 -5.99
CA VAL A 127 -4.77 -13.88 -5.57
C VAL A 127 -5.27 -14.00 -4.13
N PRO A 128 -4.60 -13.45 -3.09
CA PRO A 128 -5.10 -13.53 -1.72
C PRO A 128 -6.35 -12.67 -1.47
N THR A 129 -6.74 -11.79 -2.41
CA THR A 129 -7.97 -11.00 -2.29
C THR A 129 -9.21 -11.80 -2.75
N GLY A 130 -9.02 -12.78 -3.64
CA GLY A 130 -10.09 -13.59 -4.26
C GLY A 130 -10.51 -14.82 -3.48
#